data_AF-A0A521TLL5-F1
#
_entry.id   AF-A0A521TLL5-F1
#
_cell.length_a   1.000
_cell.length_b   1.000
_cell.length_c   1.000
_cell.angle_alpha   90.00
_cell.angle_beta   90.00
_cell.angle_gamma   90.00
#
_symmetry.space_group_name_H-M   'P 1'
#
loop_
_entity.id
_entity.type
_entity.pdbx_description
1 polymer ?
#
loop_
_entity_poly.entity_id
_entity_poly.type
_entity_poly.pdbx_seq_one_letter_code
_entity_poly.pdbx_strand_id
1 'polypeptide(L)'
;MVALAALATVPGVAVAVLGTPLSDPIRAAIYGLAIVGAAFLLSWAAEVAQLDVSQGLALAALALIAILPEYVVDASFAWLAAEDPVYAGYAVANMTGANRLLIGIAWPLVVLIAWLRHRHVAVQLQRQNRLELVVLLAATVYACVLPFKGDISLLDMAVLVTLFGLYVWRLARLPAGEPHLVGPARTIGALSPRSRRLVTAALVIGAAGAILLVAKPFAKALVGAGTALGVDEFLLVQWLAPLASEAPEFVVVSLFAWRGLGSAALTALMSSKINQWTVLVAMLPATRGLATGVYFALTVVIWHAVGVTSDRCSTGCVGPCPRAWPTRWNDDRG
;
A
#
# COMPACT_ATOMS: atom_id res chain seq x y z
N MET A 1 -14.21 19.53 4.20
CA MET A 1 -13.52 18.24 3.94
C MET A 1 -12.15 18.45 3.30
N VAL A 2 -12.03 19.07 2.11
CA VAL A 2 -10.71 19.35 1.48
C VAL A 2 -9.78 20.13 2.41
N ALA A 3 -10.25 21.24 2.99
CA ALA A 3 -9.44 22.01 3.94
C ALA A 3 -9.02 21.19 5.17
N LEU A 4 -9.89 20.30 5.68
CA LEU A 4 -9.56 19.44 6.82
C LEU A 4 -8.48 18.41 6.45
N ALA A 5 -8.60 17.78 5.28
CA ALA A 5 -7.60 16.83 4.79
C ALA A 5 -6.24 17.52 4.55
N ALA A 6 -6.24 18.74 4.01
CA ALA A 6 -5.05 19.55 3.87
C ALA A 6 -4.45 19.96 5.23
N LEU A 7 -5.28 20.35 6.19
CA LEU A 7 -4.81 20.65 7.55
C LEU A 7 -4.22 19.42 8.25
N ALA A 8 -4.74 18.22 7.98
CA ALA A 8 -4.19 16.98 8.50
C ALA A 8 -2.76 16.68 8.00
N THR A 9 -2.36 17.22 6.83
CA THR A 9 -0.98 17.05 6.33
C THR A 9 0.01 18.00 7.00
N VAL A 10 -0.45 19.15 7.50
CA VAL A 10 0.41 20.22 8.00
C VAL A 10 1.33 19.76 9.15
N PRO A 11 0.85 19.07 10.21
CA PRO A 11 1.72 18.63 11.29
C PRO A 11 2.84 17.71 10.83
N GLY A 12 2.54 16.73 9.96
CA GLY A 12 3.55 15.81 9.43
C GLY A 12 4.60 16.50 8.58
N VAL A 13 4.18 17.41 7.70
CA VAL A 13 5.10 18.22 6.90
C VAL A 13 5.97 19.11 7.80
N ALA A 14 5.37 19.78 8.79
CA ALA A 14 6.10 20.64 9.71
C ALA A 14 7.15 19.86 10.52
N VAL A 15 6.78 18.70 11.07
CA VAL A 15 7.72 17.83 11.80
C VAL A 15 8.85 17.33 10.89
N ALA A 16 8.55 16.97 9.63
CA ALA A 16 9.56 16.53 8.67
C ALA A 16 10.56 17.63 8.28
N VAL A 17 10.10 18.88 8.11
CA VAL A 17 10.97 20.01 7.73
C VAL A 17 11.74 20.57 8.92
N LEU A 18 11.08 20.74 10.07
CA LEU A 18 11.67 21.38 11.24
C LEU A 18 12.56 20.44 12.06
N GLY A 19 12.46 19.12 11.85
CA GLY A 19 13.27 18.13 12.56
C GLY A 19 12.99 18.09 14.06
N THR A 20 11.73 18.30 14.47
CA THR A 20 11.38 18.39 15.88
C THR A 20 11.69 17.09 16.64
N PRO A 21 12.32 17.17 17.83
CA PRO A 21 12.64 15.99 18.62
C PRO A 21 11.35 15.46 19.28
N LEU A 22 10.75 14.45 18.67
CA LEU A 22 9.56 13.75 19.15
C LEU A 22 9.90 12.26 19.31
N SER A 23 9.15 11.55 20.15
CA SER A 23 9.28 10.08 20.23
C SER A 23 8.74 9.41 18.96
N ASP A 24 9.27 8.24 18.64
CA ASP A 24 8.91 7.51 17.42
C ASP A 24 7.41 7.17 17.30
N PRO A 25 6.70 6.77 18.39
CA PRO A 25 5.25 6.60 18.32
C PRO A 25 4.48 7.87 17.92
N ILE A 26 4.90 9.03 18.42
CA ILE A 26 4.26 10.32 18.09
C ILE A 26 4.58 10.70 16.65
N ARG A 27 5.83 10.50 16.21
CA ARG A 27 6.24 10.73 14.81
C ARG A 27 5.45 9.84 13.86
N ALA A 28 5.32 8.55 14.15
CA ALA A 28 4.56 7.60 13.35
C ALA A 28 3.10 8.03 13.22
N ALA A 29 2.45 8.43 14.32
CA ALA A 29 1.06 8.89 14.30
C ALA A 29 0.88 10.18 13.47
N ILE A 30 1.77 11.16 13.65
CA ILE A 30 1.71 12.45 12.95
C ILE A 30 1.96 12.28 11.44
N TYR A 31 2.96 11.48 11.05
CA TYR A 31 3.22 11.21 9.64
C TYR A 31 2.13 10.34 9.01
N GLY A 32 1.63 9.34 9.73
CA GLY A 32 0.51 8.52 9.28
C GLY A 32 -0.76 9.35 9.03
N LEU A 33 -1.07 10.30 9.92
CA LEU A 33 -2.17 11.24 9.72
C LEU A 33 -1.97 12.12 8.49
N ALA A 34 -0.73 12.56 8.23
CA ALA A 34 -0.42 13.33 7.03
C ALA A 34 -0.56 12.49 5.75
N ILE A 35 -0.16 11.21 5.77
CA ILE A 35 -0.37 10.27 4.66
C ILE A 35 -1.87 10.10 4.40
N VAL A 36 -2.68 9.83 5.43
CA VAL A 36 -4.14 9.69 5.31
C VAL A 36 -4.76 10.95 4.71
N GLY A 37 -4.41 12.14 5.22
CA GLY A 37 -4.90 13.42 4.71
C GLY A 37 -4.56 13.61 3.23
N ALA A 38 -3.30 13.38 2.86
CA ALA A 38 -2.84 13.48 1.47
C ALA A 38 -3.51 12.45 0.56
N ALA A 39 -3.71 11.23 1.04
CA ALA A 39 -4.37 10.16 0.30
C ALA A 39 -5.83 10.55 -0.05
N PHE A 40 -6.57 11.19 0.86
CA PHE A 40 -7.92 11.71 0.55
C PHE A 40 -7.88 12.83 -0.51
N LEU A 41 -6.91 13.74 -0.43
CA LEU A 41 -6.73 14.79 -1.45
C LEU A 41 -6.46 14.19 -2.82
N LEU A 42 -5.60 13.16 -2.91
CA LEU A 42 -5.34 12.43 -4.15
C LEU A 42 -6.57 11.72 -4.68
N SER A 43 -7.35 11.04 -3.82
CA SER A 43 -8.59 10.39 -4.21
C SER A 43 -9.57 11.35 -4.87
N TRP A 44 -9.82 12.52 -4.26
CA TRP A 44 -10.72 13.52 -4.85
C TRP A 44 -10.15 14.14 -6.13
N ALA A 45 -8.84 14.39 -6.18
CA ALA A 45 -8.21 14.89 -7.39
C ALA A 45 -8.31 13.88 -8.55
N ALA A 46 -8.14 12.60 -8.26
CA ALA A 46 -8.23 11.53 -9.25
C ALA A 46 -9.66 11.31 -9.75
N GLU A 47 -10.68 11.45 -8.89
CA GLU A 47 -12.08 11.50 -9.32
C GLU A 47 -12.35 12.67 -10.27
N VAL A 48 -11.92 13.88 -9.91
CA VAL A 48 -12.13 15.09 -10.73
C VAL A 48 -11.40 15.01 -12.07
N ALA A 49 -10.19 14.46 -12.08
CA ALA A 49 -9.37 14.33 -13.29
C ALA A 49 -10.06 13.52 -14.41
N GLN A 50 -11.01 12.64 -14.07
CA GLN A 50 -11.80 11.89 -15.06
C GLN A 50 -12.63 12.80 -15.97
N LEU A 51 -12.95 14.03 -15.55
CA LEU A 51 -13.67 15.00 -16.38
C LEU A 51 -12.81 15.66 -17.46
N ASP A 52 -11.47 15.63 -17.32
CA ASP A 52 -10.55 16.42 -18.14
C ASP A 52 -9.63 15.56 -19.02
N VAL A 53 -9.69 14.23 -18.91
CA VAL A 53 -8.73 13.30 -19.52
C VAL A 53 -9.47 12.22 -20.33
N SER A 54 -8.83 11.68 -21.38
CA SER A 54 -9.40 10.58 -22.17
C SER A 54 -9.64 9.34 -21.29
N GLN A 55 -10.67 8.56 -21.62
CA GLN A 55 -11.12 7.42 -20.80
C GLN A 55 -9.98 6.46 -20.41
N GLY A 56 -9.16 6.05 -21.38
CA GLY A 56 -8.04 5.15 -21.12
C GLY A 56 -6.95 5.75 -20.24
N LEU A 57 -6.64 7.03 -20.43
CA LEU A 57 -5.63 7.72 -19.62
C LEU A 57 -6.16 8.03 -18.21
N ALA A 58 -7.45 8.32 -18.07
CA ALA A 58 -8.11 8.50 -16.78
C ALA A 58 -8.07 7.22 -15.94
N LEU A 59 -8.35 6.06 -16.53
CA LEU A 59 -8.31 4.76 -15.83
C LEU A 59 -6.89 4.41 -15.37
N ALA A 60 -5.90 4.58 -16.25
CA ALA A 60 -4.50 4.32 -15.92
C ALA A 60 -3.97 5.29 -14.84
N ALA A 61 -4.24 6.59 -14.99
CA ALA A 61 -3.81 7.61 -14.03
C ALA A 61 -4.51 7.45 -12.67
N LEU A 62 -5.81 7.13 -12.66
CA LEU A 62 -6.55 6.88 -11.42
C LEU A 62 -5.99 5.69 -10.65
N ALA A 63 -5.72 4.58 -11.34
CA ALA A 63 -5.15 3.39 -10.71
C ALA A 63 -3.78 3.65 -10.06
N LEU A 64 -2.95 4.52 -10.66
CA LEU A 64 -1.66 4.90 -10.10
C LEU A 64 -1.80 5.94 -8.97
N ILE A 65 -2.58 7.00 -9.19
CA ILE A 65 -2.71 8.13 -8.25
C ILE A 65 -3.41 7.67 -6.97
N ALA A 66 -4.45 6.86 -7.06
CA ALA A 66 -5.23 6.44 -5.89
C ALA A 66 -4.42 5.58 -4.91
N ILE A 67 -3.46 4.81 -5.41
CA ILE A 67 -2.65 3.88 -4.62
C ILE A 67 -1.26 4.48 -4.35
N LEU A 68 -0.96 5.68 -4.86
CA LEU A 68 0.33 6.36 -4.68
C LEU A 68 0.85 6.39 -3.23
N PRO A 69 0.03 6.64 -2.19
CA PRO A 69 0.51 6.58 -0.80
C PRO A 69 1.16 5.23 -0.46
N GLU A 70 0.52 4.13 -0.88
CA GLU A 70 1.03 2.77 -0.66
C GLU A 70 2.34 2.54 -1.42
N TYR A 71 2.38 2.94 -2.70
CA TYR A 71 3.61 2.88 -3.50
C TYR A 71 4.78 3.58 -2.82
N VAL A 72 4.57 4.79 -2.31
CA VAL A 72 5.67 5.58 -1.73
C VAL A 72 6.09 5.04 -0.36
N VAL A 73 5.15 4.55 0.46
CA VAL A 73 5.48 3.91 1.75
C VAL A 73 6.27 2.62 1.51
N ASP A 74 5.83 1.78 0.59
CA ASP A 74 6.50 0.51 0.27
C ASP A 74 7.87 0.75 -0.41
N ALA A 75 7.96 1.72 -1.32
CA ALA A 75 9.22 2.21 -1.88
C ALA A 75 10.17 2.68 -0.79
N SER A 76 9.67 3.33 0.25
CA SER A 76 10.49 3.83 1.35
C SER A 76 11.11 2.67 2.13
N PHE A 77 10.36 1.58 2.40
CA PHE A 77 10.92 0.37 3.00
C PHE A 77 11.96 -0.28 2.09
N ALA A 78 11.68 -0.41 0.79
CA ALA A 78 12.62 -0.99 -0.18
C ALA A 78 13.89 -0.14 -0.38
N TRP A 79 13.76 1.19 -0.32
CA TRP A 79 14.90 2.12 -0.30
C TRP A 79 15.72 1.96 0.97
N LEU A 80 15.06 1.88 2.13
CA LEU A 80 15.74 1.63 3.40
C LEU A 80 16.42 0.27 3.44
N ALA A 81 15.89 -0.74 2.72
CA ALA A 81 16.53 -2.04 2.59
C ALA A 81 17.91 -1.98 1.91
N ALA A 82 18.17 -0.96 1.09
CA ALA A 82 19.49 -0.70 0.53
C ALA A 82 20.48 -0.13 1.56
N GLU A 83 19.97 0.63 2.54
CA GLU A 83 20.77 1.21 3.64
C GLU A 83 21.02 0.16 4.75
N ASP A 84 19.98 -0.59 5.12
CA ASP A 84 20.00 -1.63 6.15
C ASP A 84 19.17 -2.84 5.68
N PRO A 85 19.80 -4.02 5.47
CA PRO A 85 19.13 -5.23 4.99
C PRO A 85 17.92 -5.68 5.82
N VAL A 86 17.81 -5.30 7.10
CA VAL A 86 16.65 -5.64 7.95
C VAL A 86 15.35 -5.11 7.34
N TYR A 87 15.38 -3.95 6.68
CA TYR A 87 14.20 -3.35 6.04
C TYR A 87 13.70 -4.11 4.81
N ALA A 88 14.46 -5.07 4.28
CA ALA A 88 13.97 -5.94 3.20
C ALA A 88 12.77 -6.78 3.66
N GLY A 89 12.80 -7.26 4.91
CA GLY A 89 11.67 -7.97 5.52
C GLY A 89 10.44 -7.06 5.67
N TYR A 90 10.65 -5.80 6.06
CA TYR A 90 9.58 -4.81 6.20
C TYR A 90 8.94 -4.42 4.86
N ALA A 91 9.71 -4.30 3.78
CA ALA A 91 9.16 -4.04 2.45
C ALA A 91 8.22 -5.17 2.00
N VAL A 92 8.64 -6.43 2.16
CA VAL A 92 7.78 -7.59 1.83
C VAL A 92 6.58 -7.67 2.78
N ALA A 93 6.76 -7.35 4.07
CA ALA A 93 5.69 -7.34 5.05
C ALA A 93 4.62 -6.30 4.72
N ASN A 94 5.01 -5.06 4.41
CA ASN A 94 4.08 -4.00 4.02
C ASN A 94 3.31 -4.37 2.75
N MET A 95 4.04 -4.75 1.69
CA MET A 95 3.46 -5.21 0.41
C MET A 95 2.44 -6.33 0.59
N THR A 96 2.80 -7.41 1.31
CA THR A 96 1.89 -8.55 1.56
C THR A 96 0.74 -8.18 2.49
N GLY A 97 1.00 -7.28 3.44
CA GLY A 97 0.04 -6.69 4.36
C GLY A 97 -1.10 -5.96 3.65
N ALA A 98 -0.77 -4.99 2.80
CA ALA A 98 -1.70 -4.26 1.92
C ALA A 98 -2.60 -5.24 1.14
N ASN A 99 -1.96 -6.18 0.47
CA ASN A 99 -2.62 -7.18 -0.34
C ASN A 99 -3.55 -8.13 0.44
N ARG A 100 -3.25 -8.40 1.71
CA ARG A 100 -4.07 -9.20 2.63
C ARG A 100 -5.19 -8.38 3.25
N LEU A 101 -4.93 -7.12 3.59
CA LEU A 101 -5.90 -6.19 4.15
C LEU A 101 -7.01 -5.88 3.14
N LEU A 102 -6.65 -5.68 1.87
CA LEU A 102 -7.60 -5.44 0.80
C LEU A 102 -8.56 -6.63 0.60
N ILE A 103 -8.04 -7.86 0.44
CA ILE A 103 -8.91 -9.06 0.27
C ILE A 103 -9.60 -9.46 1.57
N GLY A 104 -8.88 -9.43 2.69
CA GLY A 104 -9.34 -9.96 3.98
C GLY A 104 -10.27 -9.01 4.74
N ILE A 105 -10.20 -7.70 4.47
CA ILE A 105 -11.02 -6.70 5.14
C ILE A 105 -11.88 -5.93 4.15
N ALA A 106 -11.32 -5.30 3.11
CA ALA A 106 -12.09 -4.42 2.23
C ALA A 106 -13.20 -5.16 1.46
N TRP A 107 -12.91 -6.34 0.89
CA TRP A 107 -13.89 -7.13 0.15
C TRP A 107 -15.05 -7.61 1.05
N PRO A 108 -14.79 -8.27 2.20
CA PRO A 108 -15.86 -8.61 3.15
C PRO A 108 -16.62 -7.40 3.66
N LEU A 109 -15.96 -6.27 3.88
CA LEU A 109 -16.60 -5.03 4.34
C LEU A 109 -17.66 -4.56 3.33
N VAL A 110 -17.35 -4.57 2.02
CA VAL A 110 -18.31 -4.24 0.96
C VAL A 110 -19.53 -5.17 0.99
N VAL A 111 -19.30 -6.48 1.12
CA VAL A 111 -20.38 -7.47 1.19
C VAL A 111 -21.22 -7.28 2.47
N LEU A 112 -20.56 -7.05 3.60
CA LEU A 112 -21.20 -6.81 4.89
C LEU A 112 -22.07 -5.56 4.86
N ILE A 113 -21.59 -4.46 4.28
CA ILE A 113 -22.36 -3.23 4.12
C ILE A 113 -23.56 -3.47 3.20
N ALA A 114 -23.37 -4.17 2.08
CA ALA A 114 -24.46 -4.50 1.16
C ALA A 114 -25.54 -5.35 1.84
N TRP A 115 -25.14 -6.30 2.68
CA TRP A 115 -26.06 -7.12 3.46
C TRP A 115 -26.76 -6.31 4.57
N LEU A 116 -26.03 -5.55 5.38
CA LEU A 116 -26.61 -4.77 6.49
C LEU A 116 -27.59 -3.71 5.99
N ARG A 117 -27.27 -3.03 4.89
CA ARG A 117 -28.05 -1.90 4.37
C ARG A 117 -29.18 -2.33 3.43
N HIS A 118 -28.90 -3.26 2.52
CA HIS A 118 -29.82 -3.62 1.42
C HIS A 118 -30.33 -5.07 1.52
N ARG A 119 -29.88 -5.85 2.51
CA ARG A 119 -30.20 -7.28 2.69
C ARG A 119 -29.84 -8.14 1.47
N HIS A 120 -28.89 -7.67 0.66
CA HIS A 120 -28.36 -8.46 -0.44
C HIS A 120 -27.52 -9.61 0.13
N VAL A 121 -27.87 -10.84 -0.25
CA VAL A 121 -27.13 -12.06 0.13
C VAL A 121 -25.90 -12.31 -0.75
N ALA A 122 -25.83 -11.65 -1.91
CA ALA A 122 -24.73 -11.75 -2.85
C ALA A 122 -24.54 -10.44 -3.60
N VAL A 123 -23.30 -10.10 -3.90
CA VAL A 123 -22.94 -9.02 -4.84
C VAL A 123 -22.60 -9.66 -6.17
N GLN A 124 -23.44 -9.43 -7.18
CA GLN A 124 -23.24 -9.99 -8.52
C GLN A 124 -22.11 -9.22 -9.23
N LEU A 125 -21.08 -9.93 -9.65
CA LEU A 125 -20.03 -9.39 -10.52
C LEU A 125 -20.52 -9.35 -11.96
N GLN A 126 -20.09 -8.34 -12.70
CA GLN A 126 -20.45 -8.17 -14.10
C GLN A 126 -19.54 -9.01 -15.00
N ARG A 127 -20.00 -9.33 -16.23
CA ARG A 127 -19.17 -10.03 -17.23
C ARG A 127 -17.87 -9.28 -17.55
N GLN A 128 -17.85 -7.97 -17.36
CA GLN A 128 -16.68 -7.12 -17.54
C GLN A 128 -15.56 -7.49 -16.56
N ASN A 129 -15.91 -7.91 -15.34
CA ASN A 129 -14.95 -8.33 -14.29
C ASN A 129 -14.15 -9.61 -14.62
N ARG A 130 -14.48 -10.29 -15.72
CA ARG A 130 -13.75 -11.50 -16.17
C ARG A 130 -12.30 -11.19 -16.51
N LEU A 131 -12.03 -10.00 -17.06
CA LEU A 131 -10.67 -9.59 -17.39
C LEU A 131 -9.81 -9.53 -16.12
N GLU A 132 -10.33 -8.87 -15.10
CA GLU A 132 -9.69 -8.68 -13.81
C GLU A 132 -9.41 -10.02 -13.13
N LEU A 133 -10.39 -10.94 -13.14
CA LEU A 133 -10.20 -12.29 -12.58
C LEU A 133 -9.11 -13.09 -13.31
N VAL A 134 -9.06 -13.03 -14.65
CA VAL A 134 -8.04 -13.74 -15.43
C VAL A 134 -6.65 -13.18 -15.17
N VAL A 135 -6.51 -11.85 -15.13
CA VAL A 135 -5.24 -11.18 -14.84
C VAL A 135 -4.80 -11.49 -13.41
N LEU A 136 -5.71 -11.42 -12.44
CA LEU A 136 -5.42 -11.73 -11.05
C LEU A 136 -5.01 -13.20 -10.85
N LEU A 137 -5.67 -14.13 -11.55
CA LEU A 137 -5.30 -15.54 -11.55
C LEU A 137 -3.89 -15.73 -12.14
N ALA A 138 -3.61 -15.11 -13.29
CA ALA A 138 -2.29 -15.19 -13.91
C ALA A 138 -1.19 -14.62 -12.99
N ALA A 139 -1.44 -13.47 -12.37
CA ALA A 139 -0.52 -12.85 -11.41
C ALA A 139 -0.32 -13.74 -10.17
N THR A 140 -1.37 -14.41 -9.70
CA THR A 140 -1.31 -15.33 -8.55
C THR A 140 -0.52 -16.59 -8.88
N VAL A 141 -0.77 -17.21 -10.03
CA VAL A 141 0.00 -18.37 -10.51
C VAL A 141 1.48 -18.02 -10.62
N TYR A 142 1.80 -16.84 -11.15
CA TYR A 142 3.18 -16.38 -11.21
C TYR A 142 3.78 -16.11 -9.82
N ALA A 143 3.03 -15.43 -8.94
CA ALA A 143 3.46 -15.13 -7.58
C ALA A 143 3.74 -16.39 -6.75
N CYS A 144 3.10 -17.53 -7.03
CA CYS A 144 3.41 -18.81 -6.40
C CYS A 144 4.86 -19.27 -6.66
N VAL A 145 5.53 -18.78 -7.70
CA VAL A 145 6.93 -19.11 -8.01
C VAL A 145 7.91 -18.35 -7.10
N LEU A 146 7.54 -17.13 -6.66
CA LEU A 146 8.44 -16.25 -5.89
C LEU A 146 8.90 -16.85 -4.55
N PRO A 147 8.05 -17.50 -3.74
CA PRO A 147 8.48 -18.18 -2.51
C PRO A 147 9.50 -19.30 -2.74
N PHE A 148 9.42 -20.01 -3.87
CA PHE A 148 10.36 -21.09 -4.19
C PHE A 148 11.71 -20.57 -4.69
N LYS A 149 11.72 -19.40 -5.34
CA LYS A 149 12.95 -18.72 -5.75
C LYS A 149 13.67 -18.08 -4.57
N GLY A 150 12.93 -17.48 -3.63
CA GLY A 150 13.49 -16.75 -2.49
C GLY A 150 13.98 -15.35 -2.83
N ASP A 151 13.72 -14.85 -4.03
CA ASP A 151 14.06 -13.51 -4.49
C ASP A 151 13.05 -12.98 -5.51
N ILE A 152 12.95 -11.65 -5.61
CA ILE A 152 12.27 -10.95 -6.70
C ILE A 152 13.35 -10.33 -7.60
N SER A 153 13.53 -10.94 -8.76
CA SER A 153 14.48 -10.55 -9.80
C SER A 153 13.93 -9.48 -10.75
N LEU A 154 14.81 -8.88 -11.55
CA LEU A 154 14.40 -7.94 -12.62
C LEU A 154 13.52 -8.61 -13.69
N LEU A 155 13.68 -9.92 -13.90
CA LEU A 155 12.79 -10.67 -14.78
C LEU A 155 11.37 -10.73 -14.22
N ASP A 156 11.23 -10.93 -12.90
CA ASP A 156 9.91 -10.95 -12.25
C ASP A 156 9.25 -9.57 -12.34
N MET A 157 10.03 -8.50 -12.15
CA MET A 157 9.57 -7.14 -12.41
C MET A 157 9.05 -6.98 -13.84
N ALA A 158 9.83 -7.39 -14.84
CA ALA A 158 9.44 -7.28 -16.24
C ALA A 158 8.15 -8.06 -16.55
N VAL A 159 8.01 -9.27 -16.03
CA VAL A 159 6.80 -10.11 -16.20
C VAL A 159 5.58 -9.44 -15.57
N LEU A 160 5.68 -9.01 -14.31
CA LEU A 160 4.56 -8.40 -13.58
C LEU A 160 4.14 -7.05 -14.15
N VAL A 161 5.10 -6.19 -14.52
CA VAL A 161 4.82 -4.91 -15.21
C VAL A 161 4.18 -5.16 -16.56
N THR A 162 4.66 -6.15 -17.33
CA THR A 162 4.06 -6.51 -18.62
C THR A 162 2.61 -6.97 -18.44
N LEU A 163 2.36 -7.83 -17.45
CA LEU A 163 1.00 -8.30 -17.14
C LEU A 163 0.06 -7.14 -16.81
N PHE A 164 0.52 -6.18 -15.98
CA PHE A 164 -0.26 -4.99 -15.66
C PHE A 164 -0.45 -4.06 -16.87
N GLY A 165 0.59 -3.85 -17.68
CA GLY A 165 0.51 -3.04 -18.88
C GLY A 165 -0.50 -3.60 -19.89
N LEU A 166 -0.52 -4.93 -20.07
CA LEU A 166 -1.52 -5.61 -20.88
C LEU A 166 -2.94 -5.45 -20.30
N TYR A 167 -3.09 -5.53 -18.98
CA TYR A 167 -4.36 -5.27 -18.30
C TYR A 167 -4.85 -3.84 -18.56
N VAL A 168 -4.04 -2.82 -18.31
CA VAL A 168 -4.38 -1.41 -18.56
C VAL A 168 -4.69 -1.16 -20.03
N TRP A 169 -3.90 -1.73 -20.95
CA TRP A 169 -4.15 -1.61 -22.39
C TRP A 169 -5.49 -2.20 -22.83
N ARG A 170 -5.90 -3.33 -22.24
CA ARG A 170 -7.22 -3.93 -22.46
C ARG A 170 -8.33 -3.09 -21.82
N LEU A 171 -8.12 -2.63 -20.60
CA LEU A 171 -9.08 -1.81 -19.84
C LEU A 171 -9.38 -0.49 -20.55
N ALA A 172 -8.34 0.16 -21.11
CA ALA A 172 -8.46 1.41 -21.88
C ALA A 172 -9.30 1.28 -23.16
N ARG A 173 -9.59 0.06 -23.63
CA ARG A 173 -10.42 -0.21 -24.80
C ARG A 173 -11.88 -0.50 -24.45
N LEU A 174 -12.21 -0.62 -23.16
CA LEU A 174 -13.59 -0.81 -22.71
C LEU A 174 -14.33 0.53 -22.68
N PRO A 175 -15.63 0.58 -23.02
CA PRO A 175 -16.42 1.80 -22.91
C PRO A 175 -16.46 2.24 -21.45
N ALA A 176 -15.93 3.43 -21.13
CA ALA A 176 -16.07 3.96 -19.78
C ALA A 176 -17.44 4.63 -19.61
N GLY A 177 -18.09 4.37 -18.48
CA GLY A 177 -19.30 5.07 -18.07
C GLY A 177 -19.02 6.52 -17.69
N GLU A 178 -20.07 7.32 -17.51
CA GLU A 178 -19.93 8.70 -17.06
C GLU A 178 -19.38 8.76 -15.62
N PRO A 179 -18.40 9.64 -15.32
CA PRO A 179 -17.86 9.79 -13.98
C PRO A 179 -18.94 10.26 -13.00
N HIS A 180 -19.25 9.42 -12.01
CA HIS A 180 -20.18 9.80 -10.94
C HIS A 180 -19.41 10.47 -9.78
N LEU A 181 -19.28 11.80 -9.84
CA LEU A 181 -18.59 12.56 -8.80
C LEU A 181 -19.40 12.71 -7.52
N VAL A 182 -18.73 12.58 -6.38
CA VAL A 182 -19.37 12.62 -5.06
C VAL A 182 -18.64 13.59 -4.13
N GLY A 183 -19.41 14.31 -3.30
CA GLY A 183 -18.85 15.07 -2.19
C GLY A 183 -17.86 16.13 -2.67
N PRO A 184 -16.63 16.19 -2.10
CA PRO A 184 -15.65 17.20 -2.48
C PRO A 184 -15.26 17.19 -3.97
N ALA A 185 -15.18 16.01 -4.58
CA ALA A 185 -14.89 15.89 -6.01
C ALA A 185 -15.98 16.56 -6.86
N ARG A 186 -17.25 16.46 -6.46
CA ARG A 186 -18.36 17.15 -7.15
C ARG A 186 -18.24 18.67 -7.07
N THR A 187 -17.86 19.21 -5.90
CA THR A 187 -17.68 20.66 -5.71
C THR A 187 -16.57 21.21 -6.60
N ILE A 188 -15.44 20.49 -6.70
CA ILE A 188 -14.32 20.87 -7.58
C ILE A 188 -14.70 20.68 -9.06
N GLY A 189 -15.42 19.59 -9.39
CA GLY A 189 -15.89 19.28 -10.73
C GLY A 189 -16.82 20.34 -11.33
N ALA A 190 -17.58 21.05 -10.49
CA ALA A 190 -18.49 22.13 -10.87
C ALA A 190 -17.80 23.48 -11.16
N LEU A 191 -16.49 23.60 -10.90
CA LEU A 191 -15.73 24.81 -11.23
C LEU A 191 -15.55 24.96 -12.75
N SER A 192 -15.23 26.18 -13.19
CA SER A 192 -14.85 26.42 -14.59
C SER A 192 -13.64 25.56 -14.99
N PRO A 193 -13.50 25.14 -16.25
CA PRO A 193 -12.47 24.18 -16.66
C PRO A 193 -11.04 24.58 -16.25
N ARG A 194 -10.71 25.88 -16.32
CA ARG A 194 -9.39 26.39 -15.90
C ARG A 194 -9.19 26.25 -14.39
N SER A 195 -10.14 26.72 -13.58
CA SER A 195 -10.06 26.65 -12.13
C SER A 195 -10.07 25.21 -11.64
N ARG A 196 -10.90 24.34 -12.23
CA ARG A 196 -10.95 22.90 -11.93
C ARG A 196 -9.58 22.24 -12.12
N ARG A 197 -8.94 22.46 -13.28
CA ARG A 197 -7.62 21.89 -13.58
C ARG A 197 -6.54 22.42 -12.64
N LEU A 198 -6.53 23.71 -12.35
CA LEU A 198 -5.57 24.31 -11.41
C LEU A 198 -5.73 23.75 -9.99
N VAL A 199 -6.97 23.65 -9.48
CA VAL A 199 -7.24 23.07 -8.17
C VAL A 199 -6.85 21.59 -8.14
N THR A 200 -7.23 20.83 -9.16
CA THR A 200 -6.87 19.40 -9.26
C THR A 200 -5.35 19.20 -9.28
N ALA A 201 -4.63 19.99 -10.07
CA ALA A 201 -3.17 19.96 -10.11
C ALA A 201 -2.55 20.33 -8.76
N ALA A 202 -3.07 21.38 -8.10
CA ALA A 202 -2.60 21.78 -6.77
C ALA A 202 -2.81 20.68 -5.73
N LEU A 203 -3.95 19.98 -5.77
CA LEU A 203 -4.22 18.84 -4.90
C LEU A 203 -3.24 17.69 -5.16
N VAL A 204 -3.02 17.31 -6.42
CA VAL A 204 -2.08 16.23 -6.77
C VAL A 204 -0.66 16.58 -6.33
N ILE A 205 -0.16 17.76 -6.70
CA ILE A 205 1.21 18.18 -6.41
C ILE A 205 1.39 18.34 -4.89
N GLY A 206 0.46 19.00 -4.21
CA GLY A 206 0.54 19.20 -2.77
C GLY A 206 0.50 17.90 -1.97
N ALA A 207 -0.41 16.99 -2.33
CA ALA A 207 -0.53 15.70 -1.65
C ALA A 207 0.64 14.77 -1.97
N ALA A 208 1.07 14.66 -3.23
CA ALA A 208 2.24 13.87 -3.60
C ALA A 208 3.52 14.40 -2.92
N GLY A 209 3.70 15.73 -2.88
CA GLY A 209 4.82 16.36 -2.19
C GLY A 209 4.81 16.07 -0.68
N ALA A 210 3.64 16.15 -0.04
CA ALA A 210 3.49 15.80 1.37
C ALA A 210 3.85 14.32 1.63
N ILE A 211 3.33 13.39 0.83
CA ILE A 211 3.61 11.95 0.95
C ILE A 211 5.11 11.67 0.76
N LEU A 212 5.72 12.19 -0.31
CA LEU A 212 7.15 11.99 -0.57
C LEU A 212 8.03 12.50 0.58
N LEU A 213 7.64 13.61 1.21
CA LEU A 213 8.37 14.19 2.33
C LEU A 213 8.24 13.34 3.60
N VAL A 214 7.07 12.79 3.88
CA VAL A 214 6.80 12.10 5.16
C VAL A 214 6.93 10.58 5.12
N ALA A 215 6.90 9.94 3.95
CA ALA A 215 6.85 8.47 3.85
C ALA A 215 8.09 7.75 4.40
N LYS A 216 9.30 8.22 4.06
CA LYS A 216 10.54 7.64 4.60
C LYS A 216 10.70 7.89 6.11
N PRO A 217 10.45 9.11 6.63
CA PRO A 217 10.36 9.35 8.08
C PRO A 217 9.28 8.50 8.78
N PHE A 218 8.11 8.31 8.15
CA PHE A 218 7.05 7.45 8.63
C PHE A 218 7.51 6.00 8.78
N ALA A 219 8.15 5.44 7.75
CA ALA A 219 8.67 4.08 7.78
C ALA A 219 9.66 3.87 8.95
N LYS A 220 10.62 4.79 9.13
CA LYS A 220 11.57 4.73 10.27
C LYS A 220 10.86 4.87 11.63
N ALA A 221 9.96 5.84 11.75
CA ALA A 221 9.24 6.10 12.98
C ALA A 221 8.30 4.95 13.35
N LEU A 222 7.70 4.27 12.38
CA LEU A 222 6.81 3.14 12.60
C LEU A 222 7.57 1.93 13.17
N VAL A 223 8.74 1.62 12.60
CA VAL A 223 9.64 0.58 13.13
C VAL A 223 10.13 0.96 14.53
N GLY A 224 10.61 2.19 14.72
CA GLY A 224 11.04 2.67 16.04
C GLY A 224 9.91 2.69 17.09
N ALA A 225 8.66 2.95 16.67
CA ALA A 225 7.50 2.88 17.53
C ALA A 225 7.24 1.44 18.03
N GLY A 226 7.46 0.42 17.19
CA GLY A 226 7.37 -0.98 17.62
C GLY A 226 8.33 -1.29 18.75
N THR A 227 9.61 -0.94 18.58
CA THR A 227 10.63 -1.11 19.61
C THR A 227 10.31 -0.33 20.89
N ALA A 228 9.85 0.92 20.78
CA ALA A 228 9.53 1.77 21.93
C ALA A 228 8.28 1.31 22.71
N LEU A 229 7.31 0.71 22.03
CA LEU A 229 6.05 0.24 22.61
C LEU A 229 6.08 -1.25 23.00
N GLY A 230 7.16 -1.98 22.65
CA GLY A 230 7.23 -3.43 22.83
C GLY A 230 6.26 -4.20 21.93
N VAL A 231 5.91 -3.63 20.77
CA VAL A 231 5.04 -4.25 19.77
C VAL A 231 5.91 -4.72 18.60
N ASP A 232 5.63 -5.91 18.09
CA ASP A 232 6.32 -6.48 16.93
C ASP A 232 6.29 -5.50 15.74
N GLU A 233 7.47 -5.14 15.24
CA GLU A 233 7.63 -4.20 14.12
C GLU A 233 6.98 -4.73 12.84
N PHE A 234 7.02 -6.04 12.59
CA PHE A 234 6.33 -6.65 11.45
C PHE A 234 4.81 -6.48 11.54
N LEU A 235 4.22 -6.54 12.74
CA LEU A 235 2.78 -6.32 12.90
C LEU A 235 2.40 -4.89 12.50
N LEU A 236 3.18 -3.90 12.95
CA LEU A 236 2.94 -2.50 12.61
C LEU A 236 3.13 -2.24 11.11
N VAL A 237 4.22 -2.75 10.54
CA VAL A 237 4.51 -2.57 9.12
C VAL A 237 3.52 -3.31 8.23
N GLN A 238 3.10 -4.52 8.59
CA GLN A 238 2.18 -5.32 7.77
C GLN A 238 0.73 -4.85 7.85
N TRP A 239 0.28 -4.30 8.99
CA TRP A 239 -1.13 -3.97 9.18
C TRP A 239 -1.41 -2.48 9.32
N LEU A 240 -0.59 -1.75 10.09
CA LEU A 240 -0.86 -0.35 10.39
C LEU A 240 -0.44 0.57 9.24
N ALA A 241 0.70 0.31 8.58
CA ALA A 241 1.14 1.11 7.43
C ALA A 241 0.12 1.03 6.27
N PRO A 242 -0.28 -0.16 5.77
CA PRO A 242 -1.27 -0.27 4.71
C PRO A 242 -2.63 0.32 5.07
N LEU A 243 -3.06 0.17 6.33
CA LEU A 243 -4.30 0.76 6.79
C LEU A 243 -4.29 2.29 6.67
N ALA A 244 -3.15 2.93 6.92
CA ALA A 244 -3.01 4.38 6.80
C ALA A 244 -2.93 4.85 5.33
N SER A 245 -2.17 4.14 4.49
CA SER A 245 -2.00 4.48 3.06
C SER A 245 -3.25 4.19 2.22
N GLU A 246 -4.03 3.15 2.56
CA GLU A 246 -5.24 2.74 1.82
C GLU A 246 -6.55 3.30 2.41
N ALA A 247 -6.50 4.09 3.49
CA ALA A 247 -7.70 4.59 4.17
C ALA A 247 -8.76 5.22 3.24
N PRO A 248 -8.42 6.06 2.24
CA PRO A 248 -9.42 6.61 1.32
C PRO A 248 -10.10 5.54 0.47
N GLU A 249 -9.36 4.52 0.02
CA GLU A 249 -9.94 3.42 -0.76
C GLU A 249 -11.02 2.70 0.05
N PHE A 250 -10.73 2.36 1.30
CA PHE A 250 -11.69 1.74 2.23
C PHE A 250 -12.96 2.57 2.41
N VAL A 251 -12.82 3.90 2.54
CA VAL A 251 -13.97 4.79 2.69
C VAL A 251 -14.79 4.89 1.41
N VAL A 252 -14.14 5.00 0.25
CA VAL A 252 -14.83 5.13 -1.06
C VAL A 252 -15.62 3.86 -1.38
N VAL A 253 -15.00 2.68 -1.23
CA VAL A 253 -15.67 1.40 -1.53
C VAL A 253 -16.82 1.12 -0.56
N SER A 254 -16.65 1.51 0.71
CA SER A 254 -17.71 1.45 1.73
C SER A 254 -18.89 2.36 1.37
N LEU A 255 -18.62 3.57 0.89
CA LEU A 255 -19.65 4.51 0.46
C LEU A 255 -20.41 4.00 -0.77
N PHE A 256 -19.72 3.40 -1.73
CA PHE A 256 -20.34 2.77 -2.91
C PHE A 256 -21.23 1.60 -2.48
N ALA A 257 -20.73 0.71 -1.62
CA ALA A 257 -21.52 -0.38 -1.05
C ALA A 257 -22.76 0.14 -0.32
N TRP A 258 -22.61 1.18 0.51
CA TRP A 258 -23.71 1.79 1.25
C TRP A 258 -24.81 2.34 0.33
N ARG A 259 -24.44 2.82 -0.85
CA ARG A 259 -25.38 3.32 -1.88
C ARG A 259 -25.97 2.23 -2.78
N GLY A 260 -25.66 0.96 -2.52
CA GLY A 260 -26.14 -0.16 -3.34
C GLY A 260 -25.28 -0.40 -4.59
N LEU A 261 -24.17 0.31 -4.75
CA LEU A 261 -23.21 0.15 -5.84
C LEU A 261 -22.12 -0.89 -5.49
N GLY A 262 -22.51 -2.00 -4.86
CA GLY A 262 -21.58 -3.04 -4.40
C GLY A 262 -20.76 -3.66 -5.52
N SER A 263 -21.34 -3.83 -6.72
CA SER A 263 -20.61 -4.32 -7.89
C SER A 263 -19.51 -3.34 -8.32
N ALA A 264 -19.78 -2.04 -8.34
CA ALA A 264 -18.77 -1.03 -8.67
C ALA A 264 -17.65 -0.96 -7.61
N ALA A 265 -18.02 -1.10 -6.32
CA ALA A 265 -17.06 -1.17 -5.23
C ALA A 265 -16.10 -2.37 -5.38
N LEU A 266 -16.63 -3.56 -5.69
CA LEU A 266 -15.79 -4.75 -5.93
C LEU A 266 -14.93 -4.60 -7.20
N THR A 267 -15.45 -4.02 -8.28
CA THR A 267 -14.66 -3.73 -9.48
C THR A 267 -13.46 -2.82 -9.16
N ALA A 268 -13.68 -1.77 -8.38
CA ALA A 268 -12.60 -0.87 -7.95
C ALA A 268 -11.54 -1.63 -7.12
N LEU A 269 -11.98 -2.42 -6.14
CA LEU A 269 -11.10 -3.24 -5.31
C LEU A 269 -10.33 -4.30 -6.11
N MET A 270 -10.93 -4.91 -7.11
CA MET A 270 -10.24 -5.86 -8.00
C MET A 270 -9.16 -5.18 -8.82
N SER A 271 -9.45 -3.99 -9.36
CA SER A 271 -8.47 -3.20 -10.11
C SER A 271 -7.29 -2.78 -9.21
N SER A 272 -7.57 -2.32 -7.99
CA SER A 272 -6.55 -2.00 -6.99
C SER A 272 -5.73 -3.23 -6.63
N LYS A 273 -6.38 -4.37 -6.39
CA LYS A 273 -5.70 -5.63 -6.10
C LYS A 273 -4.75 -6.07 -7.21
N ILE A 274 -5.18 -5.98 -8.46
CA ILE A 274 -4.31 -6.31 -9.60
C ILE A 274 -3.08 -5.43 -9.58
N ASN A 275 -3.26 -4.11 -9.44
CA ASN A 275 -2.15 -3.15 -9.37
C ASN A 275 -1.16 -3.50 -8.25
N GLN A 276 -1.67 -3.75 -7.03
CA GLN A 276 -0.86 -4.10 -5.87
C GLN A 276 -0.21 -5.49 -5.95
N TRP A 277 -0.81 -6.43 -6.68
CA TRP A 277 -0.26 -7.78 -6.83
C TRP A 277 0.67 -7.91 -8.05
N THR A 278 0.81 -6.86 -8.85
CA THR A 278 1.74 -6.82 -9.98
C THR A 278 2.79 -5.73 -9.83
N VAL A 279 2.41 -4.45 -9.95
CA VAL A 279 3.38 -3.36 -10.09
C VAL A 279 3.99 -2.99 -8.75
N LEU A 280 3.22 -3.05 -7.67
CA LEU A 280 3.74 -2.85 -6.31
C LEU A 280 4.77 -3.92 -5.92
N VAL A 281 4.60 -5.16 -6.35
CA VAL A 281 5.62 -6.22 -6.16
C VAL A 281 6.86 -5.94 -7.04
N ALA A 282 6.61 -5.59 -8.30
CA ALA A 282 7.66 -5.35 -9.29
C ALA A 282 8.57 -4.17 -8.96
N MET A 283 8.05 -3.15 -8.28
CA MET A 283 8.84 -1.95 -7.93
C MET A 283 9.87 -2.19 -6.83
N LEU A 284 9.72 -3.19 -5.97
CA LEU A 284 10.61 -3.41 -4.83
C LEU A 284 12.08 -3.63 -5.23
N PRO A 285 12.42 -4.53 -6.18
CA PRO A 285 13.79 -4.64 -6.67
C PRO A 285 14.25 -3.37 -7.42
N ALA A 286 13.34 -2.67 -8.10
CA ALA A 286 13.67 -1.46 -8.85
C ALA A 286 14.09 -0.31 -7.91
N THR A 287 13.34 -0.07 -6.84
CA THR A 287 13.62 0.99 -5.87
C THR A 287 14.90 0.71 -5.08
N ARG A 288 15.11 -0.55 -4.66
CA ARG A 288 16.39 -0.97 -4.05
C ARG A 288 17.57 -0.81 -5.01
N GLY A 289 17.38 -1.19 -6.27
CA GLY A 289 18.42 -1.06 -7.30
C GLY A 289 18.80 0.40 -7.57
N LEU A 290 17.81 1.28 -7.63
CA LEU A 290 18.01 2.73 -7.75
C LEU A 290 18.74 3.32 -6.52
N ALA A 291 18.43 2.85 -5.32
CA ALA A 291 19.05 3.33 -4.08
C ALA A 291 20.55 2.94 -3.97
N THR A 292 20.91 1.74 -4.43
CA THR A 292 22.29 1.23 -4.40
C THR A 292 23.11 1.64 -5.63
N GLY A 293 22.47 2.12 -6.70
CA GLY A 293 23.10 2.34 -8.00
C GLY A 293 23.41 1.05 -8.77
N VAL A 294 22.99 -0.11 -8.25
CA VAL A 294 23.23 -1.43 -8.86
C VAL A 294 21.94 -2.25 -8.86
N TYR A 295 21.50 -2.69 -10.04
CA TYR A 295 20.26 -3.45 -10.18
C TYR A 295 20.48 -4.93 -9.82
N PHE A 296 20.18 -5.30 -8.58
CA PHE A 296 20.15 -6.68 -8.08
C PHE A 296 18.76 -7.10 -7.64
N ALA A 297 18.54 -8.42 -7.58
CA ALA A 297 17.30 -8.99 -7.04
C ALA A 297 17.10 -8.58 -5.57
N LEU A 298 15.84 -8.37 -5.18
CA LEU A 298 15.50 -8.19 -3.78
C LEU A 298 15.30 -9.56 -3.15
N THR A 299 16.14 -9.91 -2.18
CA THR A 299 15.98 -11.16 -1.43
C THR A 299 14.66 -11.14 -0.68
N VAL A 300 13.85 -12.17 -0.91
CA VAL A 300 12.57 -12.36 -0.24
C VAL A 300 12.74 -13.46 0.80
N VAL A 301 12.95 -13.05 2.05
CA VAL A 301 13.02 -14.00 3.16
C VAL A 301 11.61 -14.29 3.65
N ILE A 302 10.85 -15.12 2.92
CA ILE A 302 9.49 -15.55 3.33
C ILE A 302 9.53 -16.47 4.57
N TRP A 303 10.63 -17.16 4.83
CA TRP A 303 10.70 -18.22 5.84
C TRP A 303 11.18 -17.80 7.25
N HIS A 304 11.71 -16.59 7.44
CA HIS A 304 12.13 -16.14 8.79
C HIS A 304 10.97 -15.56 9.64
N ALA A 305 9.79 -15.37 9.07
CA ALA A 305 8.61 -14.90 9.81
C ALA A 305 7.98 -15.99 10.72
N VAL A 306 8.49 -17.22 10.70
CA VAL A 306 8.13 -18.28 11.64
C VAL A 306 9.37 -18.70 12.41
N GLY A 307 9.71 -17.90 13.43
CA GLY A 307 10.62 -18.30 14.51
C GLY A 307 12.11 -18.26 14.18
N VAL A 308 12.74 -17.11 14.42
CA VAL A 308 14.17 -17.08 14.78
C VAL A 308 14.33 -16.18 16.00
N THR A 309 14.49 -16.83 17.14
CA THR A 309 15.19 -16.29 18.31
C THR A 309 16.52 -15.69 17.86
N SER A 310 16.82 -14.51 18.38
CA SER A 310 18.00 -13.72 18.07
C SER A 310 19.32 -14.51 18.12
N ASP A 311 19.82 -14.95 16.97
CA ASP A 311 21.23 -15.30 16.81
C ASP A 311 21.99 -14.10 16.23
N ARG A 312 22.18 -13.09 17.07
CA ARG A 312 23.29 -12.14 16.89
C ARG A 312 24.59 -12.86 17.27
N CYS A 313 25.08 -13.75 16.41
CA CYS A 313 26.46 -14.23 16.49
C CYS A 313 26.93 -14.77 15.14
N SER A 314 27.18 -13.88 14.19
CA SER A 314 28.04 -14.21 13.05
C SER A 314 28.75 -12.95 12.56
N THR A 315 29.74 -12.50 13.34
CA THR A 315 31.01 -11.92 12.89
C THR A 315 31.84 -11.49 14.12
N GLY A 316 32.90 -12.23 14.44
CA GLY A 316 34.02 -11.67 15.20
C GLY A 316 34.20 -12.02 16.70
N CYS A 317 33.85 -13.22 17.16
CA CYS A 317 34.27 -13.67 18.49
C CYS A 317 35.29 -14.83 18.40
N VAL A 318 36.56 -14.53 18.69
CA VAL A 318 37.60 -15.52 18.95
C VAL A 318 37.50 -15.89 20.43
N GLY A 319 36.84 -17.00 20.75
CA GLY A 319 36.79 -17.56 22.10
C GLY A 319 35.59 -18.51 22.31
N PRO A 320 35.70 -19.56 23.14
CA PRO A 320 34.63 -20.51 23.34
C PRO A 320 33.45 -19.85 24.08
N CYS A 321 32.27 -19.96 23.47
CA CYS A 321 31.00 -19.48 24.05
C CYS A 321 30.65 -20.27 25.32
N PRO A 322 30.29 -19.64 26.45
CA PRO A 322 29.88 -20.35 27.65
C PRO A 322 28.47 -20.94 27.42
N ARG A 323 28.31 -22.25 27.64
CA ARG A 323 27.01 -22.93 27.58
C ARG A 323 26.05 -22.30 28.61
N ALA A 324 24.95 -21.75 28.13
CA ALA A 324 23.89 -21.21 28.97
C ALA A 324 22.97 -22.34 29.49
N TRP A 325 23.08 -22.57 30.80
CA TRP A 325 22.11 -23.10 31.77
C TRP A 325 21.65 -24.58 31.73
N PRO A 326 21.48 -25.22 32.91
CA PRO A 326 21.19 -26.65 33.05
C PRO A 326 19.69 -26.93 32.96
N THR A 327 19.34 -27.93 32.15
CA THR A 327 18.04 -28.61 32.20
C THR A 327 17.90 -29.35 33.53
N ARG A 328 16.99 -28.91 34.40
CA ARG A 328 16.57 -29.68 35.58
C ARG A 328 15.07 -29.52 35.78
N TRP A 329 14.29 -30.50 35.31
CA TRP A 329 12.92 -30.79 35.77
C TRP A 329 12.65 -32.30 35.65
N ASN A 330 12.47 -32.92 36.82
CA ASN A 330 11.81 -34.18 37.16
C ASN A 330 12.01 -35.45 36.33
N ASP A 331 12.72 -36.40 36.95
CA ASP A 331 12.38 -37.82 36.92
C ASP A 331 12.49 -38.35 38.37
N ASP A 332 11.36 -38.43 39.07
CA ASP A 332 11.20 -39.26 40.27
C ASP A 332 9.98 -40.16 40.04
N ARG A 333 10.23 -41.32 39.43
CA ARG A 333 9.49 -42.56 39.64
C ARG A 333 10.47 -43.56 40.22
N GLY A 334 10.29 -43.87 41.50
CA GLY A 334 11.06 -44.85 42.28
C GLY A 334 10.63 -44.82 43.73
#